data_AF-A0A968ZY99-F1
#
_entry.id   AF-A0A968ZY99-F1
#
_cell.length_a   1.000
_cell.length_b   1.000
_cell.length_c   1.000
_cell.angle_alpha   90.00
_cell.angle_beta   90.00
_cell.angle_gamma   90.00
#
_symmetry.space_group_name_H-M   'P 1'
#
loop_
_entity.id
_entity.type
_entity.pdbx_description
1 polymer ?
#
loop_
_entity_poly.entity_id
_entity_poly.type
_entity_poly.pdbx_seq_one_letter_code
_entity_poly.pdbx_strand_id
1 'polypeptide(L)'
;MKISPYGEIEVVVPPKFDPQQLSAILHQKQAWIEQTLARLAAQRQVNAEPTTVKPSQIKLRSLDETWEIVYLQSQRDRLQVIALNAQRLALAGPSHQVAHCHSALRQWLKLRAKQALPHWLQQLSQAAQLPYTKVTIRGQKTRWGSCSSQQHISLNYKLLFLPPPLVDYVLIHELCHTQQMNHSPAFWQSVEQQRPDYQRSREQLKKAWQYIPQWLESDG
;
A
#
# COMPACT_ATOMS: atom_id res chain seq x y z
N MET A 1 -4.78 -19.90 -7.72
CA MET A 1 -5.38 -18.88 -8.58
C MET A 1 -5.80 -17.69 -7.73
N LYS A 2 -5.39 -16.48 -8.11
CA LYS A 2 -5.72 -15.23 -7.41
C LYS A 2 -6.14 -14.22 -8.47
N ILE A 3 -7.18 -13.44 -8.21
CA ILE A 3 -7.58 -12.35 -9.10
C ILE A 3 -7.07 -11.06 -8.48
N SER A 4 -6.26 -10.32 -9.22
CA SER A 4 -5.73 -9.04 -8.76
C SER A 4 -6.88 -8.04 -8.60
N PRO A 5 -6.73 -6.99 -7.77
CA PRO A 5 -7.65 -5.85 -7.76
C PRO A 5 -7.87 -5.21 -9.13
N TYR A 6 -7.02 -5.53 -10.11
CA TYR A 6 -7.09 -5.02 -11.47
C TYR A 6 -7.87 -5.90 -12.45
N GLY A 7 -8.35 -7.06 -12.01
CA GLY A 7 -9.08 -8.02 -12.83
C GLY A 7 -8.18 -9.00 -13.59
N GLU A 8 -6.89 -9.05 -13.28
CA GLU A 8 -5.96 -10.00 -13.87
C GLU A 8 -5.97 -11.31 -13.07
N ILE A 9 -6.01 -12.44 -13.77
CA ILE A 9 -6.06 -13.76 -13.15
C ILE A 9 -4.64 -14.34 -13.12
N GLU A 10 -4.03 -14.37 -11.94
CA GLU A 10 -2.76 -15.05 -11.72
C GLU A 10 -3.00 -16.50 -11.29
N VAL A 11 -2.60 -17.44 -12.14
CA VAL A 11 -2.61 -18.87 -11.85
C VAL A 11 -1.18 -19.34 -11.57
N VAL A 12 -0.81 -19.40 -10.29
CA VAL A 12 0.47 -20.00 -9.87
C VAL A 12 0.34 -21.52 -9.92
N VAL A 13 1.15 -22.17 -10.75
CA VAL A 13 1.21 -23.63 -10.92
C VAL A 13 2.59 -24.19 -10.56
N PRO A 14 2.70 -25.43 -10.04
CA PRO A 14 3.99 -26.08 -9.76
C PRO A 14 4.88 -26.25 -11.02
N PRO A 15 6.22 -26.39 -10.88
CA PRO A 15 7.14 -26.50 -12.01
C PRO A 15 6.92 -27.72 -12.94
N LYS A 16 6.18 -28.74 -12.50
CA LYS A 16 5.83 -29.94 -13.28
C LYS A 16 4.35 -29.99 -13.66
N PHE A 17 3.66 -28.86 -13.62
CA PHE A 17 2.24 -28.80 -13.93
C PHE A 17 2.00 -28.90 -15.43
N ASP A 18 1.06 -29.76 -15.84
CA ASP A 18 0.67 -29.92 -17.24
C ASP A 18 -0.20 -28.73 -17.70
N PRO A 19 0.27 -27.89 -18.64
CA PRO A 19 -0.47 -26.73 -19.12
C PRO A 19 -1.83 -27.07 -19.74
N GLN A 20 -2.04 -28.30 -20.22
CA GLN A 20 -3.32 -28.71 -20.81
C GLN A 20 -4.45 -28.80 -19.76
N GLN A 21 -4.09 -28.96 -18.47
CA GLN A 21 -5.06 -29.00 -17.37
C GLN A 21 -5.48 -27.60 -16.88
N LEU A 22 -4.83 -26.52 -17.36
CA LEU A 22 -5.21 -25.14 -17.01
C LEU A 22 -6.62 -24.80 -17.47
N SER A 23 -7.04 -25.24 -18.67
CA SER A 23 -8.36 -24.91 -19.22
C SER A 23 -9.49 -25.50 -18.37
N ALA A 24 -9.32 -26.73 -17.87
CA ALA A 24 -10.28 -27.39 -16.99
C ALA A 24 -10.43 -26.67 -15.64
N ILE A 25 -9.32 -26.21 -15.06
CA ILE A 25 -9.33 -25.43 -13.79
C ILE A 25 -9.98 -24.06 -13.99
N LEU A 26 -9.72 -23.39 -15.11
CA LEU A 26 -10.33 -22.11 -15.45
C LEU A 26 -11.84 -22.26 -15.68
N HIS A 27 -12.29 -23.28 -16.39
CA HIS A 27 -13.72 -23.59 -16.56
C HIS A 27 -14.40 -23.90 -15.23
N GLN A 28 -13.78 -24.71 -14.36
CA GLN A 28 -14.35 -25.07 -13.06
C GLN A 28 -14.52 -23.85 -12.13
N LYS A 29 -13.72 -22.81 -12.32
CA LYS A 29 -13.77 -21.57 -11.53
C LYS A 29 -14.32 -20.36 -12.29
N GLN A 30 -14.90 -20.58 -13.48
CA GLN A 30 -15.39 -19.52 -14.36
C GLN A 30 -16.44 -18.63 -13.68
N ALA A 31 -17.45 -19.23 -13.04
CA ALA A 31 -18.48 -18.47 -12.33
C ALA A 31 -17.90 -17.62 -11.17
N TRP A 32 -16.90 -18.13 -10.45
CA TRP A 32 -16.22 -17.38 -9.39
C TRP A 32 -15.36 -16.23 -9.95
N ILE A 33 -14.70 -16.45 -11.09
CA ILE A 33 -13.95 -15.42 -11.82
C ILE A 33 -14.90 -14.30 -12.26
N GLU A 34 -15.99 -14.64 -12.95
CA GLU A 34 -16.97 -13.68 -13.46
C GLU A 34 -17.61 -12.86 -12.33
N GLN A 35 -18.00 -13.48 -11.23
CA GLN A 35 -18.52 -12.78 -10.05
C GLN A 35 -17.49 -11.86 -9.39
N THR A 36 -16.23 -12.28 -9.31
CA THR A 36 -15.15 -11.48 -8.73
C THR A 36 -14.82 -10.28 -9.62
N LEU A 37 -14.78 -10.48 -10.95
CA LEU A 37 -14.58 -9.42 -11.93
C LEU A 37 -15.75 -8.44 -11.95
N ALA A 38 -16.99 -8.92 -11.90
CA ALA A 38 -18.18 -8.07 -11.81
C ALA A 38 -18.19 -7.23 -10.52
N ARG A 39 -17.80 -7.82 -9.37
CA ARG A 39 -17.65 -7.08 -8.11
C ARG A 39 -16.54 -6.03 -8.18
N LEU A 40 -15.39 -6.35 -8.77
CA LEU A 40 -14.30 -5.40 -8.98
C LEU A 40 -14.71 -4.29 -9.96
N ALA A 41 -15.44 -4.62 -11.02
CA ALA A 41 -15.98 -3.66 -11.98
C ALA A 41 -17.02 -2.74 -11.34
N ALA A 42 -17.93 -3.27 -10.52
CA ALA A 42 -18.90 -2.49 -9.76
C ALA A 42 -18.23 -1.58 -8.72
N GLN A 43 -17.15 -2.03 -8.06
CA GLN A 43 -16.35 -1.19 -7.15
C GLN A 43 -15.53 -0.12 -7.90
N ARG A 44 -15.13 -0.40 -9.14
CA ARG A 44 -14.41 0.54 -10.03
C ARG A 44 -15.34 1.58 -10.65
N GLN A 45 -16.55 1.21 -11.05
CA GLN A 45 -17.53 2.13 -11.64
C GLN A 45 -18.01 3.20 -10.64
N VAL A 46 -17.87 2.98 -9.34
CA VAL A 46 -18.11 4.01 -8.31
C VAL A 46 -16.88 4.91 -8.07
N ASN A 47 -15.68 4.59 -8.60
CA ASN A 47 -14.42 5.28 -8.28
C ASN A 47 -13.51 5.58 -9.50
N ALA A 48 -14.02 5.59 -10.73
CA ALA A 48 -13.21 5.72 -11.94
C ALA A 48 -13.49 7.01 -12.74
N GLU A 49 -13.30 8.17 -12.10
CA GLU A 49 -12.89 9.38 -12.83
C GLU A 49 -11.54 9.87 -12.26
N PRO A 50 -10.57 10.25 -13.10
CA PRO A 50 -9.37 10.93 -12.63
C PRO A 50 -9.80 12.20 -11.91
N THR A 51 -9.56 12.28 -10.60
CA THR A 51 -9.89 13.49 -9.84
C THR A 51 -9.11 14.66 -10.43
N THR A 52 -9.78 15.59 -11.09
CA THR A 52 -9.21 16.86 -11.59
C THR A 52 -8.93 17.85 -10.44
N VAL A 53 -9.22 17.44 -9.21
CA VAL A 53 -9.14 18.27 -8.01
C VAL A 53 -7.76 18.17 -7.38
N LYS A 54 -7.21 19.35 -7.09
CA LYS A 54 -6.01 19.53 -6.29
C LYS A 54 -6.35 19.38 -4.81
N PRO A 55 -5.71 18.47 -4.06
CA PRO A 55 -5.99 18.34 -2.63
C PRO A 55 -5.57 19.60 -1.88
N SER A 56 -6.45 20.16 -1.06
CA SER A 56 -6.11 21.25 -0.14
C SER A 56 -5.44 20.75 1.15
N GLN A 57 -5.53 19.44 1.43
CA GLN A 57 -5.03 18.84 2.66
C GLN A 57 -4.62 17.37 2.47
N ILE A 58 -3.63 16.92 3.24
CA ILE A 58 -3.21 15.52 3.37
C ILE A 58 -3.28 15.14 4.85
N LYS A 59 -4.02 14.08 5.17
CA LYS A 59 -4.12 13.51 6.53
C LYS A 59 -3.36 12.19 6.62
N LEU A 60 -2.26 12.16 7.37
CA LEU A 60 -1.46 10.98 7.61
C LEU A 60 -1.85 10.39 8.97
N ARG A 61 -2.90 9.57 8.98
CA ARG A 61 -3.49 9.01 10.21
C ARG A 61 -2.50 8.20 11.04
N SER A 62 -1.52 7.56 10.41
CA SER A 62 -0.56 6.73 11.15
C SER A 62 0.38 7.56 12.01
N LEU A 63 0.58 8.84 11.66
CA LEU A 63 1.48 9.76 12.35
C LEU A 63 0.73 10.84 13.12
N ASP A 64 -0.61 10.81 13.09
CA ASP A 64 -1.48 11.88 13.58
C ASP A 64 -1.11 13.27 13.00
N GLU A 65 -0.75 13.29 11.72
CA GLU A 65 -0.35 14.51 11.02
C GLU A 65 -1.41 14.98 10.03
N THR A 66 -1.61 16.29 10.00
CA THR A 66 -2.43 16.95 8.98
C THR A 66 -1.64 18.07 8.35
N TRP A 67 -1.52 18.03 7.02
CA TRP A 67 -0.76 18.97 6.21
C TRP A 67 -1.68 19.74 5.28
N GLU A 68 -1.74 21.05 5.40
CA GLU A 68 -2.41 21.92 4.43
C GLU A 68 -1.49 22.15 3.22
N ILE A 69 -2.09 22.23 2.03
CA ILE A 69 -1.37 22.44 0.78
C ILE A 69 -1.69 23.83 0.23
N VAL A 70 -0.63 24.62 0.04
CA VAL A 70 -0.68 25.94 -0.57
C VAL A 70 -0.04 25.85 -1.96
N TYR A 71 -0.76 26.31 -2.98
CA TYR A 71 -0.27 26.33 -4.36
C TYR A 71 0.31 27.71 -4.68
N LEU A 72 1.61 27.77 -4.90
CA LEU A 72 2.31 29.03 -5.19
C LEU A 72 2.73 29.07 -6.65
N GLN A 73 2.28 30.10 -7.37
CA GLN A 73 2.81 30.38 -8.70
C GLN A 73 4.25 30.86 -8.58
N SER A 74 5.12 30.35 -9.44
CA SER A 74 6.55 30.65 -9.43
C SER A 74 7.08 30.60 -10.85
N GLN A 75 8.05 31.46 -11.18
CA GLN A 75 8.75 31.44 -12.48
C GLN A 75 9.71 30.26 -12.65
N ARG A 76 9.70 29.28 -11.72
CA ARG A 76 10.54 28.08 -11.79
C ARG A 76 10.02 27.08 -12.81
N ASP A 77 10.93 26.35 -13.45
CA ASP A 77 10.60 25.35 -14.48
C ASP A 77 10.05 24.03 -13.93
N ARG A 78 10.14 23.78 -12.62
CA ARG A 78 9.75 22.51 -11.99
C ARG A 78 8.94 22.73 -10.72
N LEU A 79 7.93 21.88 -10.52
CA LEU A 79 7.21 21.82 -9.26
C LEU A 79 8.11 21.29 -8.14
N GLN A 80 8.06 21.97 -7.00
CA GLN A 80 8.74 21.55 -5.77
C GLN A 80 7.76 21.59 -4.61
N VAL A 81 7.83 20.58 -3.75
CA VAL A 81 7.11 20.54 -2.47
C VAL A 81 8.06 21.01 -1.38
N ILE A 82 7.70 22.09 -0.70
CA ILE A 82 8.50 22.72 0.35
C ILE A 82 7.66 22.72 1.64
N ALA A 83 8.20 22.19 2.73
CA ALA A 83 7.57 22.37 4.03
C ALA A 83 7.76 23.82 4.48
N LEU A 84 6.66 24.57 4.58
CA LEU A 84 6.68 25.95 5.09
C LEU A 84 6.81 25.97 6.61
N ASN A 85 6.19 24.99 7.27
CA ASN A 85 6.27 24.73 8.71
C ASN A 85 5.88 23.27 8.98
N ALA A 86 5.61 22.91 10.23
CA ALA A 86 5.25 21.55 10.64
C ALA A 86 3.89 21.03 10.10
N GLN A 87 3.04 21.88 9.53
CA GLN A 87 1.67 21.54 9.12
C GLN A 87 1.28 22.11 7.75
N ARG A 88 2.20 22.76 7.02
CA ARG A 88 1.92 23.39 5.73
C ARG A 88 2.98 23.05 4.70
N LEU A 89 2.52 22.63 3.52
CA LEU A 89 3.33 22.39 2.33
C LEU A 89 3.02 23.44 1.28
N ALA A 90 4.06 24.07 0.74
CA ALA A 90 3.96 24.83 -0.50
C ALA A 90 4.29 23.93 -1.68
N LEU A 91 3.39 23.86 -2.65
CA LEU A 91 3.68 23.37 -3.98
C LEU A 91 3.98 24.56 -4.89
N ALA A 92 5.28 24.85 -5.09
CA ALA A 92 5.74 26.01 -5.87
C ALA A 92 6.16 25.59 -7.28
N GLY A 93 5.65 26.27 -8.31
CA GLY A 93 6.00 26.01 -9.73
C GLY A 93 4.77 25.98 -10.64
N PRO A 94 4.90 25.40 -11.87
CA PRO A 94 3.83 25.37 -12.86
C PRO A 94 2.72 24.39 -12.45
N SER A 95 1.84 24.84 -11.56
CA SER A 95 0.79 24.02 -10.95
C SER A 95 -0.48 23.91 -11.80
N HIS A 96 -0.44 24.32 -13.07
CA HIS A 96 -1.61 24.28 -13.96
C HIS A 96 -2.04 22.85 -14.30
N GLN A 97 -1.09 21.90 -14.37
CA GLN A 97 -1.37 20.48 -14.58
C GLN A 97 -1.56 19.74 -13.25
N VAL A 98 -2.75 19.18 -13.05
CA VAL A 98 -3.15 18.47 -11.82
C VAL A 98 -2.30 17.21 -11.62
N ALA A 99 -2.05 16.43 -12.68
CA ALA A 99 -1.21 15.22 -12.62
C ALA A 99 0.22 15.51 -12.13
N HIS A 100 0.82 16.63 -12.56
CA HIS A 100 2.13 17.04 -12.06
C HIS A 100 2.09 17.41 -10.57
N CYS A 101 1.00 18.01 -10.10
CA CYS A 101 0.80 18.28 -8.67
C CYS A 101 0.70 16.98 -7.87
N HIS A 102 -0.11 16.02 -8.33
CA HIS A 102 -0.25 14.70 -7.69
C HIS A 102 1.08 13.93 -7.68
N SER A 103 1.85 13.99 -8.78
CA SER A 103 3.18 13.38 -8.85
C SER A 103 4.16 13.96 -7.83
N ALA A 104 4.21 15.29 -7.70
CA ALA A 104 5.07 15.96 -6.73
C ALA A 104 4.67 15.62 -5.28
N LEU A 105 3.36 15.61 -4.97
CA LEU A 105 2.86 15.21 -3.66
C LEU A 105 3.13 13.72 -3.36
N ARG A 106 3.02 12.82 -4.36
CA ARG A 106 3.42 11.41 -4.24
C ARG A 106 4.91 11.27 -3.91
N GLN A 107 5.76 12.09 -4.52
CA GLN A 107 7.19 12.07 -4.21
C GLN A 107 7.45 12.53 -2.77
N TRP A 108 6.78 13.59 -2.33
CA TRP A 108 6.86 14.04 -0.93
C TRP A 108 6.38 12.96 0.05
N LEU A 109 5.25 12.29 -0.22
CA LEU A 109 4.74 11.18 0.60
C LEU A 109 5.75 10.03 0.72
N LYS A 110 6.42 9.66 -0.38
CA LYS A 110 7.47 8.65 -0.37
C LYS A 110 8.65 9.05 0.53
N LEU A 111 9.01 10.33 0.55
CA LEU A 111 10.06 10.85 1.43
C LEU A 111 9.62 10.84 2.90
N ARG A 112 8.39 11.29 3.20
CA ARG A 112 7.82 11.23 4.57
C ARG A 112 7.79 9.79 5.08
N ALA A 113 7.34 8.84 4.25
CA ALA A 113 7.31 7.42 4.58
C ALA A 113 8.71 6.83 4.83
N LYS A 114 9.72 7.26 4.06
CA LYS A 114 11.13 6.86 4.27
C LYS A 114 11.70 7.34 5.60
N GLN A 115 11.19 8.44 6.15
CA GLN A 115 11.58 8.94 7.46
C GLN A 115 10.90 8.17 8.60
N ALA A 116 9.61 7.87 8.44
CA ALA A 116 8.81 7.31 9.53
C ALA A 116 8.82 5.76 9.59
N LEU A 117 8.50 5.09 8.48
CA LEU A 117 8.21 3.65 8.49
C LEU A 117 9.43 2.77 8.82
N PRO A 118 10.66 3.06 8.34
CA PRO A 118 11.84 2.27 8.73
C PRO A 118 12.11 2.32 10.23
N HIS A 119 11.93 3.47 10.87
CA HIS A 119 12.13 3.60 12.32
C HIS A 119 11.10 2.76 13.09
N TRP A 120 9.83 2.88 12.70
CA TRP A 120 8.74 2.10 13.28
C TRP A 120 8.94 0.59 13.11
N LEU A 121 9.30 0.14 11.90
CA LEU A 121 9.62 -1.26 11.62
C LEU A 121 10.79 -1.75 12.49
N GLN A 122 11.83 -0.95 12.66
CA GLN A 122 12.99 -1.30 13.49
C GLN A 122 12.61 -1.48 14.96
N GLN A 123 11.78 -0.61 15.52
CA GLN A 123 11.31 -0.72 16.90
C GLN A 123 10.51 -2.02 17.11
N LEU A 124 9.60 -2.33 16.19
CA LEU A 124 8.83 -3.58 16.23
C LEU A 124 9.72 -4.81 16.04
N SER A 125 10.68 -4.75 15.13
CA SER A 125 11.66 -5.81 14.89
C SER A 125 12.46 -6.13 16.15
N GLN A 126 12.93 -5.11 16.87
CA GLN A 126 13.67 -5.27 18.12
C GLN A 126 12.79 -5.85 19.23
N ALA A 127 11.58 -5.33 19.40
CA ALA A 127 10.64 -5.82 20.42
C ALA A 127 10.21 -7.27 20.16
N ALA A 128 9.96 -7.63 18.90
CA ALA A 128 9.53 -8.96 18.49
C ALA A 128 10.67 -9.96 18.31
N GLN A 129 11.93 -9.51 18.37
CA GLN A 129 13.13 -10.31 18.06
C GLN A 129 13.09 -10.95 16.65
N LEU A 130 12.54 -10.21 15.68
CA LEU A 130 12.42 -10.64 14.28
C LEU A 130 13.35 -9.79 13.41
N PRO A 131 14.61 -10.20 13.21
CA PRO A 131 15.55 -9.41 12.40
C PRO A 131 15.17 -9.42 10.93
N TYR A 132 15.51 -8.34 10.23
CA TYR A 132 15.41 -8.21 8.77
C TYR A 132 16.70 -7.59 8.23
N THR A 133 17.00 -7.80 6.95
CA THR A 133 18.28 -7.40 6.35
C THR A 133 18.21 -6.04 5.66
N LYS A 134 17.05 -5.69 5.09
CA LYS A 134 16.84 -4.40 4.41
C LYS A 134 15.37 -4.00 4.42
N VAL A 135 15.10 -2.70 4.49
CA VAL A 135 13.78 -2.14 4.25
C VAL A 135 13.80 -1.15 3.08
N THR A 136 12.76 -1.20 2.24
CA THR A 136 12.56 -0.24 1.16
C THR A 136 11.15 0.30 1.15
N ILE A 137 10.98 1.56 0.73
CA ILE A 137 9.67 2.18 0.57
C ILE A 137 9.29 2.20 -0.91
N ARG A 138 8.08 1.69 -1.21
CA ARG A 138 7.52 1.53 -2.56
C ARG A 138 6.10 2.07 -2.62
N GLY A 139 5.55 2.14 -3.83
CA GLY A 139 4.17 2.56 -4.11
C GLY A 139 3.41 1.45 -4.81
N GLN A 140 3.38 0.26 -4.22
CA GLN A 140 2.74 -0.89 -4.84
C GLN A 140 1.24 -0.64 -4.96
N LYS A 141 0.66 -1.15 -6.04
CA LYS A 141 -0.74 -0.96 -6.39
C LYS A 141 -1.67 -1.81 -5.51
N THR A 142 -1.31 -3.06 -5.27
CA THR A 142 -2.20 -4.10 -4.72
C THR A 142 -1.88 -4.55 -3.29
N ARG A 143 -0.75 -4.12 -2.73
CA ARG A 143 -0.22 -4.67 -1.47
C ARG A 143 0.31 -3.57 -0.55
N TRP A 144 0.20 -3.84 0.75
CA TRP A 144 0.68 -2.98 1.83
C TRP A 144 2.15 -3.20 2.16
N GLY A 145 2.62 -4.44 1.99
CA GLY A 145 4.01 -4.82 2.18
C GLY A 145 4.35 -6.11 1.42
N SER A 146 5.62 -6.49 1.49
CA SER A 146 6.11 -7.82 1.14
C SER A 146 7.49 -8.07 1.72
N CYS A 147 7.80 -9.31 2.07
CA CYS A 147 9.12 -9.77 2.47
C CYS A 147 9.65 -10.83 1.48
N SER A 148 10.95 -10.79 1.15
CA SER A 148 11.59 -11.79 0.29
C SER A 148 12.30 -12.88 1.11
N SER A 149 12.71 -13.98 0.46
CA SER A 149 13.53 -15.04 1.09
C SER A 149 14.86 -14.55 1.66
N GLN A 150 15.37 -13.42 1.17
CA GLN A 150 16.56 -12.73 1.68
C GLN A 150 16.26 -11.82 2.89
N GLN A 151 15.04 -11.85 3.42
CA GLN A 151 14.55 -11.00 4.51
C GLN A 151 14.56 -9.50 4.16
N HIS A 152 14.43 -9.18 2.87
CA HIS A 152 14.23 -7.81 2.41
C HIS A 152 12.75 -7.45 2.49
N ILE A 153 12.42 -6.44 3.30
CA ILE A 153 11.06 -5.93 3.46
C ILE A 153 10.84 -4.73 2.52
N SER A 154 9.72 -4.75 1.81
CA SER A 154 9.22 -3.63 1.01
C SER A 154 7.92 -3.15 1.62
N LEU A 155 7.86 -1.88 2.04
CA LEU A 155 6.67 -1.27 2.63
C LEU A 155 6.05 -0.27 1.66
N ASN A 156 4.72 -0.20 1.64
CA ASN A 156 3.99 0.77 0.85
C ASN A 156 3.90 2.12 1.58
N TYR A 157 4.28 3.23 0.94
CA TYR A 157 4.13 4.56 1.55
C TYR A 157 2.66 4.90 1.88
N LYS A 158 1.70 4.24 1.22
CA LYS A 158 0.27 4.38 1.50
C LYS A 158 -0.11 3.95 2.94
N LEU A 159 0.76 3.20 3.64
CA LEU A 159 0.59 2.89 5.06
C LEU A 159 0.42 4.14 5.92
N LEU A 160 0.97 5.30 5.50
CA LEU A 160 0.82 6.55 6.25
C LEU A 160 -0.63 7.02 6.41
N PHE A 161 -1.54 6.55 5.56
CA PHE A 161 -2.96 6.90 5.60
C PHE A 161 -3.78 5.98 6.52
N LEU A 162 -3.21 4.87 6.98
CA LEU A 162 -3.92 3.89 7.80
C LEU A 162 -3.88 4.29 9.28
N PRO A 163 -4.89 3.90 10.08
CA PRO A 163 -4.80 3.96 11.53
C PRO A 163 -3.55 3.23 12.06
N PRO A 164 -2.88 3.74 13.11
CA PRO A 164 -1.65 3.14 13.65
C PRO A 164 -1.72 1.63 13.93
N PRO A 165 -2.81 1.07 14.50
CA PRO A 165 -2.88 -0.38 14.75
C PRO A 165 -2.83 -1.24 13.47
N LEU A 166 -3.33 -0.73 12.35
CA LEU A 166 -3.26 -1.43 11.06
C LEU A 166 -1.87 -1.37 10.46
N VAL A 167 -1.13 -0.27 10.68
CA VAL A 167 0.27 -0.16 10.28
C VAL A 167 1.10 -1.16 11.05
N ASP A 168 0.98 -1.17 12.39
CA ASP A 168 1.59 -2.16 13.28
C ASP A 168 1.38 -3.60 12.79
N TYR A 169 0.12 -3.96 12.50
CA TYR A 169 -0.23 -5.27 12.01
C TYR A 169 0.49 -5.62 10.70
N VAL A 170 0.53 -4.70 9.72
CA VAL A 170 1.27 -4.93 8.47
C VAL A 170 2.76 -5.09 8.73
N LEU A 171 3.37 -4.25 9.57
CA LEU A 171 4.80 -4.35 9.85
C LEU A 171 5.15 -5.68 10.54
N ILE A 172 4.37 -6.11 11.53
CA ILE A 172 4.51 -7.42 12.18
C ILE A 172 4.32 -8.56 11.18
N HIS A 173 3.33 -8.48 10.29
CA HIS A 173 3.11 -9.48 9.24
C HIS A 173 4.36 -9.68 8.36
N GLU A 174 4.97 -8.58 7.90
CA GLU A 174 6.18 -8.65 7.09
C GLU A 174 7.40 -9.12 7.89
N LEU A 175 7.48 -8.81 9.18
CA LEU A 175 8.53 -9.31 10.07
C LEU A 175 8.39 -10.82 10.32
N CYS A 176 7.19 -11.35 10.53
CA CYS A 176 6.97 -12.79 10.67
C CYS A 176 7.41 -13.57 9.42
N HIS A 177 7.33 -12.94 8.24
CA HIS A 177 7.84 -13.54 7.02
C HIS A 177 9.35 -13.78 7.03
N THR A 178 10.14 -13.13 7.89
CA THR A 178 11.60 -13.37 7.95
C THR A 178 11.95 -14.77 8.47
N GLN A 179 11.02 -15.42 9.18
CA GLN A 179 11.12 -16.80 9.64
C GLN A 179 10.24 -17.76 8.84
N GLN A 180 9.06 -17.32 8.41
CA GLN A 180 8.06 -18.17 7.75
C GLN A 180 7.58 -17.53 6.43
N MET A 181 8.13 -17.98 5.30
CA MET A 181 7.89 -17.36 3.98
C MET A 181 6.49 -17.66 3.39
N ASN A 182 5.75 -18.58 3.99
CA ASN A 182 4.39 -18.94 3.57
C ASN A 182 3.39 -18.67 4.71
N HIS A 183 2.12 -18.51 4.38
CA HIS A 183 1.03 -18.33 5.36
C HIS A 183 0.60 -19.65 6.00
N SER A 184 1.56 -20.48 6.42
CA SER A 184 1.34 -21.75 7.12
C SER A 184 0.76 -21.54 8.52
N PRO A 185 0.28 -22.61 9.20
CA PRO A 185 -0.12 -22.51 10.61
C PRO A 185 0.98 -21.92 11.50
N ALA A 186 2.25 -22.29 11.26
CA ALA A 186 3.40 -21.75 12.00
C ALA A 186 3.57 -20.23 11.79
N PHE A 187 3.33 -19.73 10.58
CA PHE A 187 3.32 -18.29 10.32
C PHE A 187 2.24 -17.57 11.12
N TRP A 188 1.00 -18.08 11.10
CA TRP A 188 -0.09 -17.43 11.83
C TRP A 188 0.09 -17.49 13.33
N GLN A 189 0.67 -18.58 13.85
CA GLN A 189 1.06 -18.69 15.25
C GLN A 189 2.11 -17.62 15.61
N SER A 190 3.11 -17.38 14.76
CA SER A 190 4.09 -16.31 14.97
C SER A 190 3.43 -14.92 14.98
N VAL A 191 2.50 -14.67 14.05
CA VAL A 191 1.74 -13.40 14.02
C VAL A 191 0.91 -13.22 15.30
N GLU A 192 0.19 -14.27 15.71
CA GLU A 192 -0.68 -14.25 16.91
C GLU A 192 0.12 -14.01 18.19
N GLN A 193 1.32 -14.59 18.31
CA GLN A 193 2.22 -14.34 19.45
C GLN A 193 2.59 -12.85 19.59
N GLN A 194 2.78 -12.15 18.46
CA GLN A 194 3.15 -10.73 18.46
C GLN A 194 1.93 -9.80 18.53
N ARG A 195 0.78 -10.25 18.01
CA ARG A 195 -0.49 -9.52 17.95
C ARG A 195 -1.66 -10.49 18.15
N PRO A 196 -2.11 -10.73 19.39
CA PRO A 196 -3.20 -11.67 19.67
C PRO A 196 -4.52 -11.33 18.96
N ASP A 197 -4.77 -10.06 18.67
CA ASP A 197 -5.98 -9.59 17.99
C ASP A 197 -5.84 -9.49 16.45
N TYR A 198 -4.84 -10.15 15.86
CA TYR A 198 -4.50 -10.01 14.44
C TYR A 198 -5.67 -10.27 13.48
N GLN A 199 -6.61 -11.14 13.86
CA GLN A 199 -7.78 -11.48 13.04
C GLN A 199 -8.65 -10.25 12.78
N ARG A 200 -8.83 -9.39 13.79
CA ARG A 200 -9.57 -8.13 13.65
C ARG A 200 -8.86 -7.19 12.70
N SER A 201 -7.56 -7.01 12.88
CA SER A 201 -6.71 -6.18 12.02
C SER A 201 -6.71 -6.68 10.57
N ARG A 202 -6.69 -8.01 10.37
CA ARG A 202 -6.80 -8.64 9.05
C ARG A 202 -8.11 -8.34 8.35
N GLU A 203 -9.24 -8.41 9.05
CA GLU A 203 -10.55 -8.06 8.49
C GLU A 203 -10.65 -6.56 8.16
N GLN A 204 -10.14 -5.70 9.04
CA GLN A 204 -10.10 -4.26 8.80
C GLN A 204 -9.20 -3.91 7.61
N LEU A 205 -8.07 -4.60 7.44
CA LEU A 205 -7.13 -4.35 6.34
C LEU A 205 -7.74 -4.62 4.95
N LYS A 206 -8.72 -5.54 4.84
CA LYS A 206 -9.47 -5.78 3.60
C LYS A 206 -10.23 -4.53 3.13
N LYS A 207 -10.64 -3.68 4.07
CA LYS A 207 -11.37 -2.43 3.80
C LYS A 207 -10.47 -1.20 3.83
N ALA A 208 -9.18 -1.34 4.17
CA ALA A 208 -8.29 -0.22 4.42
C ALA A 208 -7.98 0.65 3.19
N TRP A 209 -8.22 0.15 1.97
CA TRP A 209 -8.11 0.97 0.76
C TRP A 209 -9.03 2.18 0.76
N GLN A 210 -10.14 2.14 1.51
CA GLN A 210 -11.02 3.29 1.72
C GLN A 210 -10.34 4.50 2.40
N TYR A 211 -9.20 4.29 3.07
CA TYR A 211 -8.43 5.38 3.68
C TYR A 211 -7.56 6.13 2.67
N ILE A 212 -7.37 5.58 1.46
CA ILE A 212 -6.49 6.15 0.47
C ILE A 212 -7.21 7.27 -0.29
N PRO A 213 -6.66 8.50 -0.32
CA PRO A 213 -7.27 9.58 -1.08
C PRO A 213 -7.34 9.26 -2.58
N GLN A 214 -8.47 9.58 -3.22
CA GLN A 214 -8.71 9.30 -4.65
C GLN A 214 -7.64 9.89 -5.57
N TRP A 215 -7.13 11.09 -5.26
CA TRP A 215 -6.07 11.76 -6.02
C TRP A 215 -4.76 10.94 -6.10
N LEU A 216 -4.54 10.01 -5.16
CA LEU A 216 -3.35 9.17 -5.12
C LEU A 216 -3.44 7.98 -6.08
N GLU A 217 -4.65 7.63 -6.50
CA GLU A 217 -4.94 6.50 -7.40
C GLU A 217 -5.07 6.92 -8.87
N SER A 218 -5.12 8.23 -9.14
CA SER A 218 -5.49 8.80 -10.43
C SER A 218 -4.43 8.70 -11.54
N ASP A 219 -3.31 8.00 -11.35
CA ASP A 219 -2.23 7.91 -12.35
C ASP A 219 -1.53 6.55 -12.33
N GLY A 220 -1.89 5.71 -13.30
CA GLY A 220 -1.17 4.52 -13.75
C GLY A 220 -1.86 3.21 -13.46
#